data_AF-A0A261A387-F1
#
_entry.id   AF-A0A261A387-F1
#
_cell.length_a   1.000
_cell.length_b   1.000
_cell.length_c   1.000
_cell.angle_alpha   90.00
_cell.angle_beta   90.00
_cell.angle_gamma   90.00
#
_symmetry.space_group_name_H-M   'P 1'
#
loop_
_entity.id
_entity.type
_entity.pdbx_description
1 polymer ?
#
loop_
_entity_poly.entity_id
_entity_poly.type
_entity_poly.pdbx_seq_one_letter_code
_entity_poly.pdbx_strand_id
1 'polypeptide(L)'
;DLLALLELNGWPPETKYLFLGDYVDRGPFSIECISILFAYQILYPDKVFLLRGNHESRPVNMQYGFFLECRKRYSNALYDAFQLAFYCMPLCAVVSDKIICMHGGISEDLVDLKQLEKVERPCDIPDIGVIADLTWADPDPNVQMYAESLRGAGRIFGAEAVKKFLKLHNLELIVRAHQVVNEGYEFFADRQLVTIFSAPFYCGQMDNAAAVMTVDEELSCSFTIMRPDLKKDKKASPAT
;
A
#
# COMPACT_ATOMS: atom_id res chain seq x y z
N ASP A 1 -1.06 10.56 -12.35
CA ASP A 1 -1.91 9.40 -12.02
C ASP A 1 -2.83 9.63 -10.83
N LEU A 2 -2.34 9.97 -9.63
CA LEU A 2 -3.19 10.19 -8.46
C LEU A 2 -4.39 11.11 -8.73
N LEU A 3 -4.19 12.29 -9.31
CA LEU A 3 -5.29 13.21 -9.63
C LEU A 3 -6.30 12.62 -10.62
N ALA A 4 -5.83 11.83 -11.59
CA ALA A 4 -6.71 11.14 -12.54
C ALA A 4 -7.53 10.03 -11.86
N LEU A 5 -6.94 9.31 -10.89
CA LEU A 5 -7.67 8.35 -10.06
C LEU A 5 -8.77 9.02 -9.25
N LEU A 6 -8.51 10.19 -8.65
CA LEU A 6 -9.50 10.96 -7.92
C LEU A 6 -10.62 11.48 -8.85
N GLU A 7 -10.26 12.00 -10.03
CA GLU A 7 -11.25 12.44 -11.02
C GLU A 7 -12.17 11.29 -11.47
N LEU A 8 -11.62 10.10 -11.68
CA LEU A 8 -12.37 8.91 -12.12
C LEU A 8 -13.28 8.32 -11.04
N ASN A 9 -12.91 8.45 -9.76
CA ASN A 9 -13.58 7.76 -8.65
C ASN A 9 -14.30 8.74 -7.67
N GLY A 10 -14.24 10.04 -7.95
CA GLY A 10 -14.80 11.10 -7.13
C GLY A 10 -13.77 11.70 -6.16
N TRP A 11 -13.78 13.02 -6.01
CA TRP A 11 -12.85 13.71 -5.12
C TRP A 11 -13.24 13.52 -3.64
N PRO A 12 -12.31 13.67 -2.69
CA PRO A 12 -12.66 13.89 -1.28
C PRO A 12 -13.28 15.29 -1.10
N PRO A 13 -14.32 15.45 -0.26
CA PRO A 13 -14.86 14.48 0.68
C PRO A 13 -16.03 13.63 0.15
N GLU A 14 -16.43 13.77 -1.11
CA GLU A 14 -17.57 13.07 -1.69
C GLU A 14 -17.35 11.54 -1.69
N THR A 15 -16.12 11.10 -1.96
CA THR A 15 -15.70 9.70 -1.88
C THR A 15 -14.78 9.46 -0.68
N LYS A 16 -15.03 8.37 0.07
CA LYS A 16 -14.12 7.91 1.14
C LYS A 16 -12.99 7.08 0.56
N TYR A 17 -11.78 7.31 1.05
CA TYR A 17 -10.57 6.63 0.58
C TYR A 17 -9.79 5.98 1.72
N LEU A 18 -9.36 4.75 1.47
CA LEU A 18 -8.32 4.07 2.24
C LEU A 18 -7.16 3.76 1.28
N PHE A 19 -6.04 4.43 1.46
CA PHE A 19 -4.82 4.16 0.70
C PHE A 19 -3.95 3.14 1.44
N LEU A 20 -3.29 2.27 0.66
CA LEU A 20 -2.58 1.10 1.18
C LEU A 20 -1.06 1.30 1.32
N GLY A 21 -0.54 2.53 1.29
CA GLY A 21 0.91 2.81 1.38
C GLY A 21 1.61 2.99 0.03
N ASP A 22 2.93 3.18 0.10
CA ASP A 22 3.85 3.44 -1.03
C ASP A 22 3.48 4.69 -1.84
N TYR A 23 3.48 5.83 -1.16
CA TYR A 23 3.16 7.14 -1.74
C TYR A 23 4.38 7.81 -2.39
N VAL A 24 5.56 7.44 -1.93
CA VAL A 24 6.85 8.06 -2.27
C VAL A 24 7.78 7.08 -2.99
N ASP A 25 8.90 7.60 -3.47
CA ASP A 25 9.92 6.93 -4.28
C ASP A 25 9.49 6.59 -5.71
N ARG A 26 10.50 6.30 -6.55
CA ARG A 26 10.44 5.81 -7.94
C ARG A 26 9.76 6.73 -8.97
N GLY A 27 8.77 7.51 -8.56
CA GLY A 27 8.13 8.56 -9.36
C GLY A 27 8.81 9.93 -9.17
N PRO A 28 8.52 10.91 -10.06
CA PRO A 28 9.16 12.22 -10.03
C PRO A 28 8.46 13.27 -9.15
N PHE A 29 7.30 12.95 -8.56
CA PHE A 29 6.43 13.89 -7.82
C PHE A 29 6.04 13.36 -6.44
N SER A 30 6.96 12.69 -5.72
CA SER A 30 6.64 12.08 -4.43
C SER A 30 6.24 13.14 -3.40
N ILE A 31 6.89 14.31 -3.39
CA ILE A 31 6.54 15.39 -2.44
C ILE A 31 5.10 15.85 -2.66
N GLU A 32 4.68 16.11 -3.89
CA GLU A 32 3.30 16.51 -4.21
C GLU A 32 2.30 15.42 -3.84
N CYS A 33 2.61 14.16 -4.18
CA CYS A 33 1.77 13.00 -3.93
C CYS A 33 1.45 12.84 -2.44
N ILE A 34 2.47 12.81 -1.59
CA ILE A 34 2.24 12.66 -0.15
C ILE A 34 1.65 13.92 0.49
N SER A 35 2.04 15.11 0.02
CA SER A 35 1.55 16.37 0.59
C SER A 35 0.05 16.57 0.39
N ILE A 36 -0.47 16.27 -0.81
CA ILE A 36 -1.91 16.38 -1.08
C ILE A 36 -2.72 15.34 -0.28
N LEU A 37 -2.18 14.13 -0.11
CA LEU A 37 -2.83 13.08 0.69
C LEU A 37 -2.88 13.45 2.17
N PHE A 38 -1.79 13.99 2.75
CA PHE A 38 -1.82 14.51 4.11
C PHE A 38 -2.76 15.70 4.26
N ALA A 39 -2.81 16.61 3.28
CA ALA A 39 -3.77 17.71 3.30
C ALA A 39 -5.22 17.20 3.33
N TYR A 40 -5.56 16.19 2.52
CA TYR A 40 -6.88 15.55 2.55
C TYR A 40 -7.16 14.83 3.87
N GLN A 41 -6.18 14.12 4.44
CA GLN A 41 -6.35 13.48 5.75
C GLN A 41 -6.58 14.49 6.87
N ILE A 42 -5.92 15.66 6.83
CA ILE A 42 -6.11 16.73 7.80
C ILE A 42 -7.47 17.40 7.62
N LEU A 43 -7.89 17.67 6.39
CA LEU A 43 -9.17 18.32 6.08
C LEU A 43 -10.37 17.39 6.34
N TYR A 44 -10.22 16.09 6.03
CA TYR A 44 -11.28 15.09 6.06
C TYR A 44 -10.83 13.81 6.79
N PRO A 45 -10.54 13.90 8.11
CA PRO A 45 -9.98 12.79 8.88
C PRO A 45 -10.90 11.58 9.03
N ASP A 46 -12.21 11.73 8.78
CA ASP A 46 -13.20 10.65 8.76
C ASP A 46 -13.48 10.10 7.34
N LYS A 47 -12.82 10.66 6.31
CA LYS A 47 -13.00 10.27 4.90
C LYS A 47 -11.74 9.72 4.25
N VAL A 48 -10.56 10.22 4.62
CA VAL A 48 -9.28 9.84 3.98
C VAL A 48 -8.35 9.22 5.00
N PHE A 49 -8.02 7.95 4.76
CA PHE A 49 -7.16 7.13 5.60
C PHE A 49 -5.92 6.70 4.82
N LEU A 50 -4.75 6.83 5.42
CA LEU A 50 -3.47 6.49 4.81
C LEU A 50 -2.76 5.42 5.63
N LEU A 51 -2.64 4.21 5.10
CA LEU A 51 -1.83 3.15 5.70
C LEU A 51 -0.36 3.32 5.35
N ARG A 52 0.52 2.75 6.17
CA ARG A 52 1.96 2.77 5.96
C ARG A 52 2.38 1.66 5.00
N GLY A 53 3.07 2.01 3.92
CA GLY A 53 3.79 1.07 3.07
C GLY A 53 5.24 0.88 3.50
N ASN A 54 5.96 -0.02 2.83
CA ASN A 54 7.38 -0.21 3.13
C ASN A 54 8.23 0.98 2.66
N HIS A 55 7.80 1.73 1.64
CA HIS A 55 8.48 2.94 1.20
C HIS A 55 8.32 4.13 2.17
N GLU A 56 7.35 4.09 3.09
CA GLU A 56 7.27 5.02 4.22
C GLU A 56 8.21 4.60 5.38
N SER A 57 9.44 4.20 5.04
CA SER A 57 10.52 3.90 5.96
C SER A 57 11.83 4.52 5.48
N ARG A 58 12.63 5.02 6.42
CA ARG A 58 13.89 5.70 6.14
C ARG A 58 14.88 4.82 5.35
N PRO A 59 15.11 3.53 5.70
CA PRO A 59 16.04 2.68 4.96
C PRO A 59 15.70 2.54 3.47
N VAL A 60 14.41 2.51 3.14
CA VAL A 60 13.91 2.34 1.77
C VAL A 60 13.96 3.68 1.03
N ASN A 61 13.31 4.71 1.56
CA ASN A 61 13.15 5.97 0.82
C ASN A 61 14.40 6.87 0.78
N MET A 62 15.46 6.50 1.53
CA MET A 62 16.81 7.01 1.30
C MET A 62 17.41 6.49 -0.02
N GLN A 63 17.07 5.28 -0.43
CA GLN A 63 17.67 4.60 -1.58
C GLN A 63 16.86 4.80 -2.87
N TYR A 64 15.52 4.85 -2.77
CA TYR A 64 14.64 4.77 -3.95
C TYR A 64 14.08 6.10 -4.47
N GLY A 65 14.54 7.23 -3.92
CA GLY A 65 14.46 8.54 -4.56
C GLY A 65 13.95 9.69 -3.69
N PHE A 66 13.10 9.44 -2.69
CA PHE A 66 12.40 10.48 -1.95
C PHE A 66 13.35 11.38 -1.15
N PHE A 67 14.36 10.80 -0.51
CA PHE A 67 15.40 11.58 0.17
C PHE A 67 16.09 12.55 -0.80
N LEU A 68 16.45 12.07 -1.98
CA LEU A 68 17.12 12.87 -3.00
C LEU A 68 16.20 13.97 -3.53
N GLU A 69 14.91 13.66 -3.72
CA GLU A 69 13.90 14.64 -4.13
C GLU A 69 13.76 15.76 -3.10
N CYS A 70 13.55 15.42 -1.82
CA CYS A 70 13.43 16.38 -0.72
C CYS A 70 14.69 17.25 -0.59
N ARG A 71 15.87 16.64 -0.60
CA ARG A 71 17.14 17.34 -0.48
C ARG A 71 17.41 18.28 -1.66
N LYS A 72 17.09 17.87 -2.90
CA LYS A 72 17.33 18.69 -4.10
C LYS A 72 16.37 19.87 -4.20
N ARG A 73 15.10 19.67 -3.86
CA ARG A 73 14.04 20.66 -4.06
C ARG A 73 13.83 21.57 -2.85
N TYR A 74 14.15 21.08 -1.65
CA TYR A 74 13.92 21.78 -0.39
C TYR A 74 15.11 21.59 0.57
N SER A 75 15.00 20.70 1.56
CA SER A 75 16.01 20.53 2.60
C SER A 75 15.95 19.15 3.27
N ASN A 76 17.03 18.79 3.98
CA ASN A 76 17.03 17.60 4.84
C ASN A 76 16.01 17.71 5.98
N ALA A 77 15.77 18.93 6.49
CA ALA A 77 14.78 19.15 7.55
C ALA A 77 13.35 18.79 7.09
N LEU A 78 13.00 19.08 5.83
CA LEU A 78 11.72 18.65 5.27
C LEU A 78 11.63 17.11 5.19
N TYR A 79 12.71 16.46 4.75
CA TYR A 79 12.77 15.00 4.71
C TYR A 79 12.57 14.39 6.10
N ASP A 80 13.26 14.91 7.12
CA ASP A 80 13.11 14.42 8.50
C ASP A 80 11.70 14.64 9.06
N ALA A 81 11.03 15.74 8.68
CA ALA A 81 9.62 15.97 9.02
C ALA A 81 8.70 14.92 8.39
N PHE A 82 8.92 14.54 7.12
CA PHE A 82 8.19 13.44 6.49
C PHE A 82 8.45 12.10 7.19
N GLN A 83 9.69 11.80 7.58
CA GLN A 83 10.00 10.57 8.30
C GLN A 83 9.24 10.50 9.64
N LEU A 84 9.18 11.61 10.38
CA LEU A 84 8.41 11.65 11.62
C LEU A 84 6.91 11.40 11.37
N ALA A 85 6.34 11.95 10.30
CA ALA A 85 4.97 11.67 9.91
C ALA A 85 4.76 10.18 9.57
N PHE A 86 5.68 9.58 8.80
CA PHE A 86 5.65 8.17 8.42
C PHE A 86 5.71 7.23 9.63
N TYR A 87 6.53 7.55 10.63
CA TYR A 87 6.61 6.77 11.88
C TYR A 87 5.30 6.73 12.67
N CYS A 88 4.40 7.68 12.42
CA CYS A 88 3.08 7.76 13.07
C CYS A 88 1.96 7.09 12.26
N MET A 89 2.21 6.61 11.04
CA MET A 89 1.15 6.07 10.18
C MET A 89 0.61 4.72 10.68
N PRO A 90 -0.70 4.45 10.52
CA PRO A 90 -1.29 3.15 10.87
C PRO A 90 -0.80 2.04 9.92
N LEU A 91 -0.68 0.81 10.43
CA LEU A 91 -0.16 -0.34 9.68
C LEU A 91 -1.24 -1.13 8.93
N CYS A 92 -2.46 -1.15 9.48
CA CYS A 92 -3.60 -1.83 8.87
C CYS A 92 -4.91 -1.11 9.19
N ALA A 93 -5.97 -1.46 8.48
CA ALA A 93 -7.34 -1.08 8.79
C ALA A 93 -8.26 -2.31 8.71
N VAL A 94 -9.36 -2.28 9.45
CA VAL A 94 -10.44 -3.26 9.31
C VAL A 94 -11.69 -2.50 8.86
N VAL A 95 -12.25 -2.88 7.71
CA VAL A 95 -13.46 -2.30 7.13
C VAL A 95 -14.64 -3.21 7.45
N SER A 96 -15.64 -2.63 8.10
CA SER A 96 -16.90 -3.28 8.51
C SER A 96 -16.71 -4.62 9.22
N ASP A 97 -15.67 -4.75 10.04
CA ASP A 97 -15.31 -5.97 10.79
C ASP A 97 -15.07 -7.23 9.92
N LYS A 98 -14.94 -7.08 8.59
CA LYS A 98 -14.87 -8.20 7.64
C LYS A 98 -13.66 -8.18 6.72
N ILE A 99 -13.20 -6.99 6.35
CA ILE A 99 -12.11 -6.84 5.38
C ILE A 99 -10.92 -6.24 6.10
N ILE A 100 -9.78 -6.92 6.10
CA ILE A 100 -8.54 -6.37 6.64
C ILE A 100 -7.67 -5.86 5.51
N CYS A 101 -7.15 -4.65 5.69
CA CYS A 101 -6.37 -3.93 4.70
C CYS A 101 -4.96 -3.64 5.24
N MET A 102 -3.92 -3.91 4.46
CA MET A 102 -2.52 -3.61 4.77
C MET A 102 -1.72 -3.36 3.49
N HIS A 103 -0.47 -2.94 3.60
CA HIS A 103 0.39 -2.79 2.42
C HIS A 103 0.97 -4.15 1.97
N GLY A 104 1.71 -4.76 2.89
CA GLY A 104 2.39 -6.05 2.80
C GLY A 104 1.39 -7.20 2.83
N GLY A 105 1.52 -8.11 3.78
CA GLY A 105 0.57 -9.20 3.92
C GLY A 105 0.51 -9.72 5.34
N ILE A 106 0.04 -10.95 5.47
CA ILE A 106 -0.21 -11.54 6.79
C ILE A 106 1.09 -12.01 7.46
N SER A 107 1.07 -12.01 8.78
CA SER A 107 2.16 -12.54 9.61
C SER A 107 1.71 -13.79 10.35
N GLU A 108 2.58 -14.80 10.43
CA GLU A 108 2.36 -15.98 11.29
C GLU A 108 2.30 -15.59 12.78
N ASP A 109 2.97 -14.50 13.15
CA ASP A 109 3.06 -14.02 14.53
C ASP A 109 1.86 -13.15 14.93
N LEU A 110 0.99 -12.78 13.98
CA LEU A 110 -0.23 -12.00 14.24
C LEU A 110 -1.40 -12.94 14.55
N VAL A 111 -1.43 -13.43 15.79
CA VAL A 111 -2.43 -14.37 16.30
C VAL A 111 -3.64 -13.70 16.95
N ASP A 112 -3.53 -12.41 17.31
CA ASP A 112 -4.62 -11.55 17.80
C ASP A 112 -4.39 -10.12 17.28
N LEU A 113 -5.41 -9.50 16.66
CA LEU A 113 -5.33 -8.12 16.17
C LEU A 113 -5.00 -7.10 17.28
N LYS A 114 -5.32 -7.41 18.54
CA LYS A 114 -4.93 -6.59 19.71
C LYS A 114 -3.42 -6.49 19.91
N GLN A 115 -2.61 -7.34 19.28
CA GLN A 115 -1.16 -7.16 19.24
C GLN A 115 -0.77 -5.83 18.60
N LEU A 116 -1.56 -5.34 17.63
CA LEU A 116 -1.29 -4.09 16.93
C LEU A 116 -1.61 -2.85 17.78
N GLU A 117 -2.54 -2.96 18.74
CA GLU A 117 -2.85 -1.89 19.71
C GLU A 117 -1.66 -1.60 20.63
N LYS A 118 -0.76 -2.57 20.81
CA LYS A 118 0.45 -2.44 21.65
C LYS A 118 1.63 -1.78 20.91
N VAL A 119 1.49 -1.53 19.62
CA VAL A 119 2.54 -0.85 18.84
C VAL A 119 2.51 0.63 19.17
N GLU A 120 3.48 1.05 19.99
CA GLU A 120 3.70 2.47 20.27
C GLU A 120 4.21 3.19 19.02
N ARG A 121 3.62 4.34 18.72
CA ARG A 121 4.04 5.23 17.64
C ARG A 121 4.50 6.57 18.22
N PRO A 122 5.54 7.23 17.67
CA PRO A 122 6.26 6.90 16.44
C PRO A 122 7.17 5.66 16.55
N CYS A 123 7.17 4.80 15.53
CA CYS A 123 8.09 3.66 15.43
C CYS A 123 8.64 3.49 14.02
N ASP A 124 9.81 2.85 13.88
CA ASP A 124 10.30 2.43 12.56
C ASP A 124 9.72 1.06 12.16
N ILE A 125 9.91 0.66 10.89
CA ILE A 125 9.65 -0.71 10.44
C ILE A 125 10.86 -1.57 10.84
N PRO A 126 10.70 -2.59 11.72
CA PRO A 126 11.78 -3.50 12.07
C PRO A 126 12.11 -4.44 10.90
N ASP A 127 13.27 -5.09 10.95
CA ASP A 127 13.70 -6.05 9.91
C ASP A 127 12.84 -7.34 9.90
N ILE A 128 12.27 -7.71 11.05
CA ILE A 128 11.49 -8.95 11.25
C ILE A 128 10.26 -8.72 12.13
N GLY A 129 9.31 -9.67 12.06
CA GLY A 129 8.11 -9.71 12.90
C GLY A 129 6.90 -9.04 12.27
N VAL A 130 5.83 -8.88 13.06
CA VAL A 130 4.50 -8.48 12.56
C VAL A 130 4.52 -7.18 11.74
N ILE A 131 5.22 -6.14 12.19
CA ILE A 131 5.27 -4.85 11.46
C ILE A 131 6.01 -5.01 10.12
N ALA A 132 7.08 -5.80 10.09
CA ALA A 132 7.81 -6.10 8.87
C ALA A 132 6.91 -6.87 7.88
N ASP A 133 6.23 -7.91 8.33
CA ASP A 133 5.34 -8.72 7.48
C ASP A 133 4.15 -7.91 6.95
N LEU A 134 3.50 -7.09 7.79
CA LEU A 134 2.40 -6.21 7.38
C LEU A 134 2.79 -5.20 6.30
N THR A 135 4.08 -4.94 6.10
CA THR A 135 4.60 -4.00 5.10
C THR A 135 5.40 -4.66 3.98
N TRP A 136 5.87 -5.89 4.13
CA TRP A 136 6.73 -6.55 3.13
C TRP A 136 6.25 -7.92 2.65
N ALA A 137 5.36 -8.59 3.39
CA ALA A 137 5.01 -9.97 3.07
C ALA A 137 4.23 -10.08 1.75
N ASP A 138 4.42 -11.20 1.05
CA ASP A 138 3.86 -11.46 -0.28
C ASP A 138 3.12 -12.81 -0.36
N PRO A 139 1.95 -12.88 -1.03
CA PRO A 139 1.35 -14.16 -1.39
C PRO A 139 2.19 -14.89 -2.45
N ASP A 140 2.33 -16.22 -2.32
CA ASP A 140 2.99 -17.08 -3.30
C ASP A 140 2.20 -18.40 -3.49
N PRO A 141 1.76 -18.74 -4.72
CA PRO A 141 0.99 -19.96 -4.98
C PRO A 141 1.80 -21.25 -4.80
N ASN A 142 3.13 -21.18 -4.75
CA ASN A 142 4.02 -22.33 -4.57
C ASN A 142 4.32 -22.62 -3.10
N VAL A 143 3.83 -21.78 -2.19
CA VAL A 143 3.99 -21.96 -0.74
C VAL A 143 2.67 -22.46 -0.16
N GLN A 144 2.73 -23.42 0.76
CA GLN A 144 1.54 -23.89 1.46
C GLN A 144 1.15 -22.97 2.62
N MET A 145 2.07 -22.76 3.57
CA MET A 145 1.88 -21.92 4.75
C MET A 145 2.73 -20.65 4.66
N TYR A 146 3.93 -20.64 5.24
CA TYR A 146 4.83 -19.50 5.24
C TYR A 146 6.24 -19.96 4.84
N ALA A 147 6.99 -19.11 4.14
CA ALA A 147 8.40 -19.34 3.81
C ALA A 147 9.18 -18.01 3.81
N GLU A 148 10.50 -18.08 3.64
CA GLU A 148 11.36 -16.90 3.55
C GLU A 148 11.15 -16.14 2.24
N SER A 149 11.17 -14.81 2.31
CA SER A 149 11.07 -13.95 1.15
C SER A 149 12.41 -13.79 0.44
N LEU A 150 12.41 -13.93 -0.89
CA LEU A 150 13.59 -13.62 -1.73
C LEU A 150 13.94 -12.13 -1.75
N ARG A 151 13.06 -11.25 -1.25
CA ARG A 151 13.33 -9.81 -1.10
C ARG A 151 14.32 -9.51 0.02
N GLY A 152 14.57 -10.46 0.92
CA GLY A 152 15.37 -10.25 2.13
C GLY A 152 14.66 -9.47 3.23
N ALA A 153 13.35 -9.22 3.09
CA ALA A 153 12.48 -8.61 4.10
C ALA A 153 11.07 -9.23 4.04
N GLY A 154 10.43 -9.36 5.20
CA GLY A 154 9.15 -10.05 5.35
C GLY A 154 9.18 -11.54 4.99
N ARG A 155 8.01 -12.14 4.90
CA ARG A 155 7.81 -13.56 4.54
C ARG A 155 6.95 -13.70 3.29
N ILE A 156 6.99 -14.88 2.68
CA ILE A 156 5.98 -15.26 1.68
C ILE A 156 4.97 -16.21 2.30
N PHE A 157 3.72 -16.17 1.83
CA PHE A 157 2.64 -16.98 2.40
C PHE A 157 1.69 -17.56 1.35
N GLY A 158 1.17 -18.74 1.65
CA GLY A 158 0.32 -19.54 0.77
C GLY A 158 -1.17 -19.33 0.97
N ALA A 159 -1.96 -19.99 0.13
CA ALA A 159 -3.43 -19.93 0.21
C ALA A 159 -3.97 -20.54 1.53
N GLU A 160 -3.32 -21.55 2.08
CA GLU A 160 -3.73 -22.13 3.38
C GLU A 160 -3.44 -21.19 4.55
N ALA A 161 -2.35 -20.41 4.47
CA ALA A 161 -2.07 -19.36 5.46
C ALA A 161 -3.15 -18.27 5.43
N VAL A 162 -3.58 -17.83 4.24
CA VAL A 162 -4.72 -16.89 4.07
C VAL A 162 -5.99 -17.43 4.72
N LYS A 163 -6.39 -18.66 4.38
CA LYS A 163 -7.58 -19.33 4.93
C LYS A 163 -7.52 -19.41 6.45
N LYS A 164 -6.38 -19.81 7.01
CA LYS A 164 -6.17 -19.93 8.46
C LYS A 164 -6.24 -18.56 9.14
N PHE A 165 -5.61 -17.54 8.56
CA PHE A 165 -5.59 -16.18 9.10
C PHE A 165 -7.00 -15.58 9.17
N LEU A 166 -7.75 -15.64 8.07
CA LEU A 166 -9.13 -15.14 8.01
C LEU A 166 -10.03 -15.85 9.01
N LYS A 167 -9.93 -17.18 9.10
CA LYS A 167 -10.68 -17.96 10.08
C LYS A 167 -10.33 -17.60 11.53
N LEU A 168 -9.05 -17.41 11.82
CA LEU A 168 -8.56 -17.06 13.15
C LEU A 168 -9.13 -15.72 13.62
N HIS A 169 -9.20 -14.74 12.73
CA HIS A 169 -9.61 -13.37 13.04
C HIS A 169 -11.08 -13.08 12.72
N ASN A 170 -11.85 -14.09 12.28
CA ASN A 170 -13.26 -13.95 11.87
C ASN A 170 -13.47 -12.91 10.74
N LEU A 171 -12.56 -12.90 9.78
CA LEU A 171 -12.56 -12.01 8.61
C LEU A 171 -12.94 -12.79 7.34
N GLU A 172 -13.27 -12.06 6.28
CA GLU A 172 -13.71 -12.64 5.00
C GLU A 172 -12.76 -12.34 3.83
N LEU A 173 -12.04 -11.20 3.87
CA LEU A 173 -11.18 -10.76 2.78
C LEU A 173 -9.92 -10.05 3.32
N ILE A 174 -8.78 -10.33 2.70
CA ILE A 174 -7.56 -9.52 2.81
C ILE A 174 -7.43 -8.64 1.58
N VAL A 175 -7.24 -7.34 1.78
CA VAL A 175 -6.93 -6.37 0.73
C VAL A 175 -5.51 -5.87 0.94
N ARG A 176 -4.67 -5.98 -0.07
CA ARG A 176 -3.27 -5.58 0.04
C ARG A 176 -2.70 -4.93 -1.22
N ALA A 177 -1.48 -4.41 -1.16
CA ALA A 177 -0.81 -3.71 -2.27
C ALA A 177 0.56 -4.31 -2.64
N HIS A 178 1.64 -3.52 -2.64
CA HIS A 178 3.07 -3.89 -2.79
C HIS A 178 3.52 -4.56 -4.11
N GLN A 179 2.75 -5.51 -4.64
CA GLN A 179 3.09 -6.23 -5.87
C GLN A 179 2.41 -5.59 -7.07
N VAL A 180 3.21 -5.33 -8.10
CA VAL A 180 2.70 -4.90 -9.41
C VAL A 180 1.95 -6.08 -10.03
N VAL A 181 0.70 -5.85 -10.39
CA VAL A 181 -0.18 -6.83 -11.05
C VAL A 181 -0.71 -6.24 -12.35
N ASN A 182 -0.78 -7.05 -13.41
CA ASN A 182 -0.97 -6.57 -14.78
C ASN A 182 -2.24 -5.72 -14.96
N GLU A 183 -3.34 -6.12 -14.33
CA GLU A 183 -4.65 -5.46 -14.46
C GLU A 183 -4.92 -4.45 -13.34
N GLY A 184 -3.90 -4.12 -12.54
CA GLY A 184 -4.03 -3.25 -11.37
C GLY A 184 -4.71 -3.93 -10.18
N TYR A 185 -5.31 -5.11 -10.36
CA TYR A 185 -5.72 -5.98 -9.26
C TYR A 185 -5.52 -7.46 -9.62
N GLU A 186 -5.39 -8.31 -8.60
CA GLU A 186 -5.30 -9.76 -8.75
C GLU A 186 -5.87 -10.47 -7.53
N PHE A 187 -6.68 -11.50 -7.74
CA PHE A 187 -7.20 -12.34 -6.65
C PHE A 187 -6.28 -13.52 -6.36
N PHE A 188 -6.24 -13.91 -5.09
CA PHE A 188 -5.51 -15.07 -4.58
C PHE A 188 -6.37 -15.86 -3.57
N ALA A 189 -5.99 -17.12 -3.32
CA ALA A 189 -6.63 -18.01 -2.34
C ALA A 189 -8.16 -18.04 -2.44
N ASP A 190 -8.69 -18.50 -3.57
CA ASP A 190 -10.15 -18.59 -3.81
C ASP A 190 -10.89 -17.24 -3.62
N ARG A 191 -10.23 -16.14 -4.02
CA ARG A 191 -10.70 -14.74 -3.90
C ARG A 191 -10.80 -14.22 -2.47
N GLN A 192 -10.17 -14.89 -1.51
CA GLN A 192 -10.09 -14.45 -0.12
C GLN A 192 -8.95 -13.45 0.14
N LEU A 193 -8.09 -13.22 -0.86
CA LEU A 193 -7.13 -12.12 -0.87
C LEU A 193 -7.21 -11.40 -2.22
N VAL A 194 -7.10 -10.07 -2.20
CA VAL A 194 -6.93 -9.25 -3.40
C VAL A 194 -5.72 -8.34 -3.24
N THR A 195 -4.84 -8.37 -4.24
CA THR A 195 -3.77 -7.39 -4.44
C THR A 195 -4.30 -6.26 -5.30
N ILE A 196 -4.06 -5.00 -4.90
CA ILE A 196 -4.41 -3.78 -5.63
C ILE A 196 -3.16 -2.96 -5.86
N PHE A 197 -2.96 -2.50 -7.09
CA PHE A 197 -1.87 -1.64 -7.49
C PHE A 197 -2.41 -0.46 -8.28
N SER A 198 -2.11 0.77 -7.85
CA SER A 198 -2.75 1.99 -8.38
C SER A 198 -1.80 2.90 -9.16
N ALA A 199 -0.58 2.47 -9.46
CA ALA A 199 0.34 3.21 -10.36
C ALA A 199 0.39 2.53 -11.75
N PRO A 200 -0.21 3.13 -12.80
CA PRO A 200 -0.15 2.56 -14.14
C PRO A 200 1.26 2.75 -14.74
N PHE A 201 1.62 1.95 -15.74
CA PHE A 201 2.91 2.04 -16.44
C PHE A 201 4.11 2.14 -15.47
N TYR A 202 4.12 1.27 -14.46
CA TYR A 202 4.99 1.44 -13.30
C TYR A 202 6.47 1.56 -13.67
N CYS A 203 7.13 2.54 -13.06
CA CYS A 203 8.52 2.94 -13.33
C CYS A 203 8.84 3.24 -14.80
N GLY A 204 7.84 3.46 -15.65
CA GLY A 204 8.04 3.68 -17.08
C GLY A 204 8.48 2.43 -17.86
N GLN A 205 8.36 1.24 -17.25
CA GLN A 205 8.92 -0.01 -17.76
C GLN A 205 7.89 -1.13 -17.86
N MET A 206 6.89 -1.12 -16.98
CA MET A 206 5.83 -2.11 -16.95
C MET A 206 4.64 -1.64 -17.78
N ASP A 207 3.88 -2.53 -18.40
CA ASP A 207 2.64 -2.18 -19.12
C ASP A 207 1.38 -2.40 -18.25
N ASN A 208 1.54 -2.38 -16.92
CA ASN A 208 0.44 -2.65 -15.99
C ASN A 208 -0.59 -1.50 -15.97
N ALA A 209 -1.84 -1.87 -15.72
CA ALA A 209 -2.90 -0.93 -15.35
C ALA A 209 -2.82 -0.57 -13.85
N ALA A 210 -3.55 0.48 -13.49
CA ALA A 210 -3.89 0.81 -12.12
C ALA A 210 -5.34 0.39 -11.83
N ALA A 211 -5.63 -0.03 -10.59
CA ALA A 211 -6.99 -0.24 -10.15
C ALA A 211 -7.29 0.47 -8.82
N VAL A 212 -8.58 0.75 -8.62
CA VAL A 212 -9.19 1.16 -7.35
C VAL A 212 -10.32 0.19 -7.07
N MET A 213 -10.35 -0.40 -5.88
CA MET A 213 -11.47 -1.22 -5.42
C MET A 213 -12.48 -0.35 -4.68
N THR A 214 -13.74 -0.42 -5.08
CA THR A 214 -14.87 0.17 -4.37
C THR A 214 -15.57 -0.91 -3.56
N VAL A 215 -15.83 -0.63 -2.29
CA VAL A 215 -16.61 -1.47 -1.38
C VAL A 215 -17.88 -0.70 -1.04
N ASP A 216 -19.04 -1.26 -1.37
CA ASP A 216 -20.34 -0.64 -1.03
C ASP A 216 -20.84 -1.04 0.37
N GLU A 217 -22.03 -0.56 0.74
CA GLU A 217 -22.63 -0.79 2.07
C GLU A 217 -22.95 -2.28 2.31
N GLU A 218 -23.20 -3.03 1.24
CA GLU A 218 -23.42 -4.48 1.25
C GLU A 218 -22.12 -5.31 1.16
N LEU A 219 -20.95 -4.66 1.24
CA LEU A 219 -19.62 -5.27 1.10
C LEU A 219 -19.33 -5.88 -0.28
N SER A 220 -20.10 -5.51 -1.30
CA SER A 220 -19.79 -5.84 -2.69
C SER A 220 -18.54 -5.10 -3.14
N CYS A 221 -17.60 -5.85 -3.72
CA CYS A 221 -16.34 -5.32 -4.22
C CYS A 221 -16.38 -5.18 -5.74
N SER A 222 -16.17 -3.97 -6.25
CA SER A 222 -16.03 -3.66 -7.68
C SER A 222 -14.73 -2.93 -7.97
N PHE A 223 -14.27 -2.93 -9.22
CA PHE A 223 -12.96 -2.38 -9.60
C PHE A 223 -13.09 -1.37 -10.74
N THR A 224 -12.54 -0.17 -10.54
CA THR A 224 -12.29 0.80 -11.59
C THR A 224 -10.86 0.66 -12.07
N ILE A 225 -10.66 0.42 -13.37
CA ILE A 225 -9.34 0.19 -13.98
C ILE A 225 -8.92 1.40 -14.81
N MET A 226 -7.74 1.94 -14.55
CA MET A 226 -7.10 3.00 -15.32
C MET A 226 -5.88 2.43 -16.05
N ARG A 227 -5.95 2.36 -17.39
CA ARG A 227 -4.84 1.90 -18.22
C ARG A 227 -3.96 3.08 -18.67
N PRO A 228 -2.64 2.89 -18.77
CA PRO A 228 -1.75 3.95 -19.24
C PRO A 228 -2.02 4.32 -20.71
N ASP A 229 -1.80 5.60 -21.05
CA ASP A 229 -1.83 6.07 -22.43
C ASP A 229 -0.39 6.01 -22.98
N LEU A 230 -0.01 4.82 -23.47
CA LEU A 230 1.34 4.50 -23.93
C LEU A 230 1.90 5.46 -24.99
N LYS A 231 1.06 6.25 -25.68
CA LYS A 231 1.50 7.27 -26.64
C LYS A 231 1.96 8.57 -25.99
N LYS A 232 1.38 8.93 -24.84
CA LYS A 232 1.79 10.09 -24.03
C LYS A 232 2.89 9.72 -23.03
N ASP A 233 2.79 8.55 -22.42
CA ASP A 233 3.69 8.14 -21.32
C ASP A 233 5.12 7.88 -21.80
N LYS A 234 5.30 7.34 -23.01
CA LYS A 234 6.62 7.19 -23.64
C LYS A 234 7.34 8.51 -23.96
N LYS A 235 6.64 9.65 -23.98
CA LYS A 235 7.25 10.98 -24.18
C LYS A 235 7.67 11.64 -22.85
N ALA A 236 7.13 11.19 -21.72
CA ALA A 236 7.37 11.78 -20.41
C ALA A 236 8.51 11.09 -19.63
N SER A 237 8.90 9.86 -20.01
CA SER A 237 10.08 9.21 -19.45
C SER A 237 11.35 9.96 -19.88
N PRO A 238 12.16 10.47 -18.93
CA PRO A 238 13.48 10.96 -19.28
C PRO A 238 14.30 9.79 -19.83
N ALA A 239 14.96 10.00 -20.97
CA ALA A 239 16.00 9.09 -21.41
C ALA A 239 17.03 8.97 -20.27
N THR A 240 17.24 7.74 -19.81
CA THR A 240 18.28 7.36 -18.83
C THR A 240 19.64 7.92 -19.22
#